data_AF-A0AA41WGW5-F1
#
_entry.id   AF-A0AA41WGW5-F1
#
_cell.length_a   1.000
_cell.length_b   1.000
_cell.length_c   1.000
_cell.angle_alpha   90.00
_cell.angle_beta   90.00
_cell.angle_gamma   90.00
#
_symmetry.space_group_name_H-M   'P 1'
#
loop_
_entity.id
_entity.type
_entity.pdbx_description
1 polymer ?
#
loop_
_entity_poly.entity_id
_entity_poly.type
_entity_poly.pdbx_seq_one_letter_code
_entity_poly.pdbx_strand_id
1 'polypeptide(L)'
;MGSPATVRDPIDLALWGITAEVEFLPKLAEFWTHNPREADQSSFPYEWYDLMGQLETLDRAYRAGRMTPEQAERYRELLRKLEEALPIIERLGLTSPPVSLQP
;
A
#
# COMPACT_ATOMS: atom_id res chain seq x y z
N MET A 1 29.05 8.63 -22.25
CA MET A 1 28.49 7.37 -21.76
C MET A 1 27.37 7.71 -20.80
N GLY A 2 26.12 7.38 -21.14
CA GLY A 2 24.97 7.64 -20.26
C GLY A 2 24.94 6.61 -19.14
N SER A 3 24.87 7.07 -17.89
CA SER A 3 24.65 6.19 -16.73
C SER A 3 23.37 5.39 -16.94
N PRO A 4 23.35 4.06 -16.71
CA PRO A 4 22.11 3.32 -16.71
C PRO A 4 21.27 3.92 -15.57
N ALA A 5 20.10 4.47 -15.90
CA ALA A 5 19.11 4.80 -14.89
C ALA A 5 18.94 3.53 -14.04
N THR A 6 19.31 3.60 -12.77
CA THR A 6 19.19 2.48 -11.84
C THR A 6 17.71 2.13 -11.79
N VAL A 7 17.31 1.09 -12.52
CA VAL A 7 15.95 0.57 -12.49
C VAL A 7 15.74 0.14 -11.05
N ARG A 8 14.94 0.90 -10.28
CA ARG A 8 14.58 0.52 -8.92
C ARG A 8 13.89 -0.84 -9.00
N ASP A 9 14.27 -1.75 -8.11
CA ASP A 9 13.67 -3.07 -8.01
C ASP A 9 12.14 -2.93 -7.95
N PRO A 10 11.36 -3.63 -8.79
CA PRO A 10 9.91 -3.61 -8.75
C PRO A 10 9.33 -3.86 -7.35
N ILE A 11 9.97 -4.71 -6.54
CA ILE A 11 9.55 -4.97 -5.15
C ILE A 11 9.73 -3.72 -4.30
N ASP A 12 10.88 -3.05 -4.40
CA ASP A 12 11.14 -1.83 -3.64
C ASP A 12 10.20 -0.68 -4.05
N LEU A 13 9.87 -0.58 -5.34
CA LEU A 13 8.89 0.40 -5.84
C LEU A 13 7.49 0.15 -5.27
N ALA A 14 7.03 -1.10 -5.31
CA ALA A 14 5.72 -1.46 -4.78
C ALA A 14 5.66 -1.29 -3.25
N LEU A 15 6.70 -1.72 -2.52
CA LEU A 15 6.80 -1.50 -1.07
C LEU A 15 6.72 -0.01 -0.72
N TRP A 16 7.50 0.82 -1.42
CA TRP A 16 7.49 2.26 -1.19
C TRP A 16 6.13 2.89 -1.53
N GLY A 17 5.54 2.54 -2.67
CA GLY A 17 4.26 3.07 -3.13
C GLY A 17 3.13 2.74 -2.16
N ILE A 18 2.93 1.46 -1.84
CA ILE A 18 1.84 1.05 -0.94
C ILE A 18 2.05 1.66 0.46
N THR A 19 3.29 1.69 0.97
CA THR A 19 3.58 2.29 2.29
C THR A 19 3.20 3.76 2.33
N ALA A 20 3.57 4.54 1.31
CA ALA A 20 3.25 5.97 1.25
C ALA A 20 1.74 6.22 1.27
N GLU A 21 0.97 5.41 0.53
CA GLU A 21 -0.48 5.55 0.45
C GLU A 21 -1.16 5.15 1.75
N VAL A 22 -0.70 4.08 2.41
CA VAL A 22 -1.16 3.67 3.75
C VAL A 22 -0.92 4.78 4.78
N GLU A 23 0.27 5.41 4.75
CA GLU A 23 0.61 6.53 5.64
C GLU A 23 -0.20 7.81 5.34
N PHE A 24 -0.73 7.94 4.13
CA PHE A 24 -1.56 9.06 3.72
C PHE A 24 -3.03 8.92 4.15
N LEU A 25 -3.53 7.69 4.38
CA LEU A 25 -4.93 7.41 4.74
C LEU A 25 -5.48 8.27 5.89
N PRO A 26 -4.77 8.54 7.00
CA PRO A 26 -5.30 9.37 8.08
C PRO A 26 -5.62 10.79 7.63
N LYS A 27 -4.73 11.39 6.80
CA LYS A 27 -4.91 12.74 6.25
C LYS A 27 -6.05 12.75 5.23
N LEU A 28 -6.12 11.72 4.39
CA LEU A 28 -7.21 11.57 3.43
C LEU A 28 -8.56 11.50 4.14
N ALA A 29 -8.65 10.71 5.21
CA ALA A 29 -9.88 10.55 5.96
C ALA A 29 -10.33 11.84 6.66
N GLU A 30 -9.38 12.60 7.22
CA GLU A 30 -9.66 13.93 7.76
C GLU A 30 -10.16 14.87 6.66
N PHE A 31 -9.49 14.90 5.50
CA PHE A 31 -9.86 15.75 4.39
C PHE A 31 -11.26 15.44 3.86
N TRP A 32 -11.58 14.17 3.61
CA TRP A 32 -12.91 13.74 3.12
C TRP A 32 -14.02 13.98 4.13
N THR A 33 -13.74 13.87 5.43
CA THR A 33 -14.70 14.21 6.48
C THR A 33 -15.15 15.68 6.37
N HIS A 34 -14.23 16.59 6.02
CA HIS A 34 -14.53 18.01 5.84
C HIS A 34 -14.99 18.36 4.41
N ASN A 35 -14.73 17.50 3.43
CA ASN A 35 -14.97 17.73 2.01
C ASN A 35 -15.66 16.53 1.35
N PRO A 36 -16.92 16.22 1.72
CA PRO A 36 -17.60 15.00 1.24
C PRO A 36 -17.76 14.95 -0.29
N ARG A 37 -17.94 16.11 -0.95
CA ARG A 37 -18.03 16.18 -2.42
C ARG A 37 -16.73 15.77 -3.11
N GLU A 38 -15.57 16.06 -2.52
CA GLU A 38 -14.28 15.63 -3.05
C GLU A 38 -14.09 14.12 -2.89
N ALA A 39 -14.61 13.55 -1.79
CA ALA A 39 -14.63 12.10 -1.59
C ALA A 39 -15.42 11.38 -2.69
N ASP A 40 -16.62 11.88 -3.01
CA ASP A 40 -17.50 11.30 -4.04
C ASP A 40 -16.88 11.31 -5.45
N GLN A 41 -16.01 12.28 -5.72
CA GLN A 41 -15.37 12.47 -7.03
C GLN A 41 -13.96 11.89 -7.10
N SER A 42 -13.47 11.32 -6.00
CA SER A 42 -12.10 10.84 -5.91
C SER A 42 -11.86 9.58 -6.74
N SER A 43 -10.73 9.53 -7.44
CA SER A 43 -10.21 8.31 -8.06
C SER A 43 -9.52 7.38 -7.06
N PHE A 44 -9.26 7.85 -5.83
CA PHE A 44 -8.46 7.14 -4.84
C PHE A 44 -8.96 5.72 -4.53
N PRO A 45 -10.28 5.43 -4.43
CA PRO A 45 -10.75 4.07 -4.21
C PRO A 45 -10.33 3.08 -5.32
N TYR A 46 -10.23 3.54 -6.56
CA TYR A 46 -9.78 2.72 -7.69
C TYR A 46 -8.26 2.52 -7.65
N GLU A 47 -7.51 3.59 -7.36
CA GLU A 47 -6.05 3.51 -7.19
C GLU A 47 -5.69 2.56 -6.03
N TRP A 48 -6.44 2.65 -4.93
CA TRP A 48 -6.32 1.75 -3.79
C TRP A 48 -6.57 0.28 -4.16
N TYR A 49 -7.57 0.01 -5.00
CA TYR A 49 -7.84 -1.35 -5.49
C TYR A 49 -6.64 -1.92 -6.27
N ASP A 50 -6.01 -1.12 -7.14
CA ASP A 50 -4.82 -1.53 -7.88
C ASP A 50 -3.63 -1.78 -6.95
N LEU A 51 -3.45 -0.96 -5.90
CA LEU A 51 -2.43 -1.17 -4.87
C LEU A 51 -2.65 -2.48 -4.10
N MET A 52 -3.89 -2.87 -3.84
CA MET A 52 -4.19 -4.16 -3.20
C MET A 52 -3.82 -5.35 -4.11
N GLY A 53 -3.98 -5.22 -5.42
CA GLY A 53 -3.47 -6.20 -6.39
C GLY A 53 -1.93 -6.31 -6.38
N GLN A 54 -1.24 -5.17 -6.21
CA GLN A 54 0.22 -5.15 -6.04
C GLN A 54 0.64 -5.78 -4.71
N LEU A 55 -0.12 -5.55 -3.63
CA LEU A 55 0.12 -6.15 -2.33
C LEU A 55 0.06 -7.68 -2.39
N GLU A 56 -0.91 -8.24 -3.13
CA GLU A 56 -0.98 -9.69 -3.35
C GLU A 56 0.27 -10.23 -4.06
N THR A 57 0.80 -9.47 -5.03
CA THR A 57 2.04 -9.84 -5.73
C THR A 57 3.24 -9.82 -4.78
N LEU A 58 3.32 -8.83 -3.87
CA LEU A 58 4.34 -8.77 -2.83
C LEU A 58 4.23 -9.94 -1.86
N ASP A 59 3.03 -10.29 -1.40
CA ASP A 59 2.81 -11.43 -0.50
C ASP A 59 3.29 -12.74 -1.12
N ARG A 60 2.99 -12.97 -2.41
CA ARG A 60 3.49 -14.13 -3.15
C ARG A 60 5.02 -14.15 -3.22
N ALA A 61 5.66 -13.00 -3.44
CA ALA A 61 7.11 -12.89 -3.48
C ALA A 61 7.74 -13.14 -2.10
N TYR A 62 7.14 -12.63 -1.03
CA TYR A 62 7.55 -12.87 0.36
C TYR A 62 7.45 -14.36 0.72
N ARG A 63 6.28 -14.98 0.50
CA ARG A 63 6.07 -16.42 0.79
C ARG A 63 6.95 -17.35 -0.03
N ALA A 64 7.32 -16.94 -1.24
CA ALA A 64 8.23 -17.68 -2.09
C ALA A 64 9.72 -17.48 -1.73
N GLY A 65 10.04 -16.67 -0.73
CA GLY A 65 11.42 -16.37 -0.34
C GLY A 65 12.22 -15.60 -1.39
N ARG A 66 11.54 -14.81 -2.25
CA ARG A 66 12.16 -14.07 -3.35
C ARG A 66 12.57 -12.64 -2.98
N MET A 67 12.26 -12.21 -1.76
CA MET A 67 12.67 -10.91 -1.23
C MET A 67 14.04 -10.99 -0.56
N THR A 68 14.81 -9.90 -0.62
CA THR A 68 15.98 -9.76 0.27
C THR A 68 15.52 -9.64 1.73
N PRO A 69 16.41 -9.86 2.71
CA PRO A 69 16.08 -9.65 4.13
C PRO A 69 15.53 -8.26 4.43
N GLU A 70 16.06 -7.22 3.78
CA GLU A 70 15.61 -5.83 3.95
C GLU A 70 14.23 -5.59 3.34
N GLN A 71 13.95 -6.16 2.16
CA GLN A 71 12.64 -6.10 1.52
C GLN A 71 11.58 -6.84 2.35
N ALA A 72 11.94 -8.01 2.89
CA ALA A 72 11.08 -8.79 3.76
C ALA A 72 10.73 -8.04 5.05
N GLU A 73 11.70 -7.34 5.65
CA GLU A 73 11.44 -6.53 6.84
C GLU A 73 10.51 -5.34 6.55
N ARG A 74 10.75 -4.63 5.44
CA ARG A 74 9.84 -3.56 4.97
C ARG A 74 8.44 -4.09 4.69
N TYR A 75 8.32 -5.29 4.13
CA TYR A 75 7.03 -5.92 3.87
C TYR A 75 6.27 -6.21 5.18
N ARG A 76 6.95 -6.74 6.20
CA ARG A 76 6.33 -6.95 7.53
C ARG A 76 5.90 -5.64 8.18
N GLU A 77 6.73 -4.59 8.06
CA GLU A 77 6.36 -3.28 8.56
C GLU A 77 5.14 -2.71 7.83
N LEU A 78 5.06 -2.90 6.50
CA LEU A 78 3.88 -2.55 5.71
C LEU A 78 2.63 -3.31 6.20
N LEU A 79 2.71 -4.61 6.47
CA LEU A 79 1.58 -5.39 6.99
C LEU A 79 1.09 -4.84 8.33
N ARG A 80 2.00 -4.49 9.24
CA ARG A 80 1.66 -3.87 10.53
C ARG A 80 0.95 -2.52 10.35
N LYS A 81 1.46 -1.66 9.45
CA LYS A 81 0.83 -0.36 9.15
C LYS A 81 -0.57 -0.55 8.55
N LEU A 82 -0.76 -1.55 7.68
CA LEU A 82 -2.06 -1.89 7.13
C LEU A 82 -3.03 -2.37 8.21
N GLU A 83 -2.56 -3.18 9.16
CA GLU A 83 -3.36 -3.63 10.30
C GLU A 83 -3.83 -2.44 11.16
N GLU A 84 -2.91 -1.53 11.48
CA GLU A 84 -3.21 -0.29 12.21
C GLU A 84 -4.18 0.62 11.44
N ALA A 85 -4.13 0.60 10.10
CA ALA A 85 -4.97 1.42 9.23
C ALA A 85 -6.35 0.80 8.93
N LEU A 86 -6.62 -0.46 9.30
CA LEU A 86 -7.89 -1.15 8.99
C LEU A 86 -9.14 -0.33 9.36
N PRO A 87 -9.25 0.29 10.56
CA PRO A 87 -10.43 1.09 10.89
C PRO A 87 -10.61 2.31 9.97
N ILE A 88 -9.52 2.86 9.45
CA ILE A 88 -9.55 4.00 8.52
C ILE A 88 -9.99 3.50 7.14
N ILE A 89 -9.43 2.38 6.68
CA ILE A 89 -9.80 1.73 5.40
C ILE A 89 -11.30 1.43 5.38
N GLU A 90 -11.83 0.85 6.45
CA GLU A 90 -13.27 0.57 6.59
C GLU A 90 -14.11 1.85 6.60
N ARG A 91 -13.70 2.87 7.36
CA ARG A 91 -14.41 4.16 7.41
C ARG A 91 -14.45 4.86 6.06
N LEU A 92 -13.40 4.73 5.25
CA LEU A 92 -13.32 5.30 3.91
C LEU A 92 -14.00 4.44 2.85
N GLY A 93 -14.53 3.26 3.20
CA GLY A 93 -15.17 2.34 2.25
C GLY A 93 -14.19 1.75 1.23
N LEU A 94 -12.90 1.69 1.57
CA LEU A 94 -11.85 1.18 0.69
C LEU A 94 -11.81 -0.36 0.72
N THR A 95 -11.27 -0.95 -0.35
CA THR A 95 -11.08 -2.40 -0.45
C THR A 95 -10.13 -2.88 0.66
N SER A 96 -10.55 -3.88 1.44
CA SER A 96 -9.70 -4.47 2.48
C SER A 96 -8.48 -5.19 1.87
N PRO A 97 -7.34 -5.25 2.59
CA PRO A 97 -6.17 -5.99 2.12
C PRO A 97 -6.48 -7.46 1.80
N PRO A 98 -6.11 -7.97 0.61
CA PRO A 98 -6.45 -9.33 0.18
C PRO A 98 -5.49 -10.40 0.74
N VAL A 99 -4.65 -10.03 1.71
CA VAL A 99 -3.58 -10.87 2.27
C VAL A 99 -3.72 -10.96 3.78
N SER A 100 -3.12 -12.00 4.37
CA SER A 100 -2.96 -12.05 5.82
C SER A 100 -2.03 -10.92 6.27
N LEU A 101 -2.50 -10.09 7.18
CA LEU A 101 -1.69 -9.03 7.80
C LEU A 101 -0.79 -9.57 8.92
N GLN A 102 -1.00 -10.83 9.32
CA GLN A 102 -0.07 -11.56 10.19
C GLN A 102 1.08 -12.12 9.34
N PRO A 103 2.35 -11.79 9.68
CA PRO A 103 3.54 -12.13 8.90
C PRO A 103 3.98 -13.60 8.97
#